data_AF-A0A9E6DNW9-F1
#
_entry.id   AF-A0A9E6DNW9-F1
#
_cell.length_a   1.000
_cell.length_b   1.000
_cell.length_c   1.000
_cell.angle_alpha   90.00
_cell.angle_beta   90.00
_cell.angle_gamma   90.00
#
_symmetry.space_group_name_H-M   'P 1'
#
loop_
_entity.id
_entity.type
_entity.pdbx_description
1 polymer ?
#
loop_
_entity_poly.entity_id
_entity_poly.type
_entity_poly.pdbx_seq_one_letter_code
_entity_poly.pdbx_strand_id
1 'polypeptide(L)'
;IKEAKKLRGLMLRHLPPFLQLTTAKFIRMGHHDAHINKLQNIYQKRWHTANEAIKKYFPDCRIISGKGSTNFLIQTHHQIDFSILEKPALAQGVVIDSLKYCYFDPKDSHGLFRLGVSAIGINKIEGGIKLLRSIYEQIIKQHG
;
A
#
# COMPACT_ATOMS: atom_id res chain seq x y z
N ILE A 1 -27.00 22.75 -4.63
CA ILE A 1 -26.98 21.50 -5.45
C ILE A 1 -27.02 21.79 -6.97
N LYS A 2 -27.91 22.67 -7.48
CA LYS A 2 -28.03 22.97 -8.93
C LYS A 2 -26.77 23.64 -9.52
N GLU A 3 -26.21 24.62 -8.80
CA GLU A 3 -25.01 25.36 -9.21
C GLU A 3 -23.74 24.49 -9.23
N ALA A 4 -23.57 23.61 -8.24
CA ALA A 4 -22.47 22.64 -8.19
C ALA A 4 -22.49 21.64 -9.37
N LYS A 5 -23.68 21.23 -9.84
CA LYS A 5 -23.81 20.38 -11.04
C LYS A 5 -23.42 21.15 -12.33
N LYS A 6 -23.75 22.44 -12.40
CA LYS A 6 -23.39 23.33 -13.52
C LYS A 6 -21.87 23.55 -13.58
N LEU A 7 -21.24 23.80 -12.43
CA LEU A 7 -19.78 23.91 -12.30
C LEU A 7 -19.06 22.60 -12.67
N ARG A 8 -19.56 21.44 -12.21
CA ARG A 8 -18.99 20.13 -12.57
C ARG A 8 -18.99 19.89 -14.08
N GLY A 9 -20.06 20.29 -14.78
CA GLY A 9 -20.14 20.15 -16.25
C GLY A 9 -19.16 21.06 -17.01
N LEU A 10 -18.77 22.19 -16.41
CA LEU A 10 -17.76 23.11 -16.96
C LEU A 10 -16.33 22.61 -16.72
N MET A 11 -16.05 22.01 -15.55
CA MET A 11 -14.70 21.56 -15.16
C MET A 11 -14.37 20.14 -15.65
N LEU A 12 -15.35 19.23 -15.61
CA LEU A 12 -15.23 17.85 -16.05
C LEU A 12 -16.24 17.67 -17.18
N ARG A 13 -15.80 17.88 -18.42
CA ARG A 13 -16.55 17.37 -19.60
C ARG A 13 -16.83 15.89 -19.30
N HIS A 14 -18.11 15.53 -19.27
CA HIS A 14 -18.65 14.22 -18.85
C HIS A 14 -17.75 13.03 -19.23
N LEU A 15 -17.74 11.95 -18.41
CA LEU A 15 -17.06 10.71 -18.80
C LEU A 15 -17.54 10.32 -20.20
N PRO A 16 -16.63 10.02 -21.14
CA PRO A 16 -17.00 9.66 -22.51
C PRO A 16 -18.14 8.63 -22.52
N PRO A 17 -19.28 8.89 -23.21
CA PRO A 17 -20.45 8.01 -23.16
C PRO A 17 -20.13 6.56 -23.54
N PHE A 18 -19.16 6.37 -24.43
CA PHE A 18 -18.65 5.05 -24.81
C PHE A 18 -18.06 4.26 -23.64
N LEU A 19 -17.29 4.89 -22.74
CA LEU A 19 -16.75 4.23 -21.54
C LEU A 19 -17.85 3.88 -20.56
N GLN A 20 -18.86 4.75 -20.40
CA GLN A 20 -20.01 4.48 -19.55
C GLN A 20 -20.81 3.27 -20.07
N LEU A 21 -21.11 3.23 -21.37
CA LEU A 21 -21.83 2.13 -22.00
C LEU A 21 -21.04 0.81 -21.93
N THR A 22 -19.75 0.85 -22.23
CA THR A 22 -18.86 -0.33 -22.15
C THR A 22 -18.80 -0.88 -20.73
N THR A 23 -18.66 0.00 -19.73
CA THR A 23 -18.66 -0.39 -18.31
C THR A 23 -20.00 -0.98 -17.88
N ALA A 24 -21.11 -0.35 -18.26
CA ALA A 24 -22.45 -0.87 -17.98
C ALA A 24 -22.66 -2.27 -18.60
N LYS A 25 -22.19 -2.49 -19.83
CA LYS A 25 -22.23 -3.81 -20.48
C LYS A 25 -21.38 -4.83 -19.73
N PHE A 26 -20.15 -4.47 -19.33
CA PHE A 26 -19.25 -5.32 -18.56
C PHE A 26 -19.85 -5.75 -17.21
N ILE A 27 -20.49 -4.82 -16.49
CA ILE A 27 -21.21 -5.10 -15.24
C ILE A 27 -22.42 -6.00 -15.50
N ARG A 28 -23.27 -5.66 -16.48
CA ARG A 28 -24.50 -6.44 -16.78
C ARG A 28 -24.22 -7.88 -17.20
N MET A 29 -23.06 -8.15 -17.81
CA MET A 29 -22.63 -9.51 -18.17
C MET A 29 -22.01 -10.29 -17.01
N GLY A 30 -21.95 -9.72 -15.79
CA GLY A 30 -21.39 -10.37 -14.59
C GLY A 30 -19.87 -10.48 -14.57
N HIS A 31 -19.17 -9.96 -15.58
CA HIS A 31 -17.70 -10.00 -15.63
C HIS A 31 -17.04 -9.18 -14.53
N HIS A 32 -17.67 -8.08 -14.13
CA HIS A 32 -17.24 -7.29 -12.99
C HIS A 32 -17.15 -8.14 -11.72
N ASP A 33 -18.22 -8.85 -11.38
CA ASP A 33 -18.29 -9.61 -10.13
C ASP A 33 -17.32 -10.78 -10.14
N ALA A 34 -17.23 -11.50 -11.27
CA ALA A 34 -16.22 -12.56 -11.45
C ALA A 34 -14.79 -12.02 -11.30
N HIS A 35 -14.50 -10.84 -11.85
CA HIS A 35 -13.19 -10.21 -11.75
C HIS A 35 -12.88 -9.75 -10.32
N ILE A 36 -13.82 -9.09 -9.64
CA ILE A 36 -13.66 -8.64 -8.25
C ILE A 36 -13.45 -9.83 -7.31
N ASN A 37 -14.23 -10.90 -7.44
CA ASN A 37 -14.06 -12.11 -6.63
C ASN A 37 -12.66 -12.72 -6.82
N LYS A 38 -12.17 -12.78 -8.06
CA LYS A 38 -10.81 -13.23 -8.36
C LYS A 38 -9.76 -12.34 -7.69
N LEU A 39 -9.90 -11.02 -7.79
CA LEU A 39 -8.97 -10.07 -7.17
C LEU A 39 -8.98 -10.15 -5.65
N GLN A 40 -10.16 -10.24 -5.03
CA GLN A 40 -10.30 -10.41 -3.58
C GLN A 40 -9.56 -11.65 -3.08
N ASN A 41 -9.74 -12.79 -3.77
CA ASN A 41 -9.02 -14.02 -3.43
C ASN A 41 -7.49 -13.86 -3.52
N ILE A 42 -7.00 -13.16 -4.56
CA ILE A 42 -5.56 -12.89 -4.73
C ILE A 42 -5.05 -11.98 -3.60
N TYR A 43 -5.73 -10.88 -3.33
CA TYR A 43 -5.32 -9.92 -2.31
C TYR A 43 -5.41 -10.49 -0.90
N GLN A 44 -6.41 -11.31 -0.58
CA GLN A 44 -6.50 -11.98 0.71
C GLN A 44 -5.31 -12.92 0.94
N LYS A 45 -4.93 -13.72 -0.06
CA LYS A 45 -3.76 -14.61 0.05
C LYS A 45 -2.48 -13.80 0.26
N ARG A 46 -2.27 -12.75 -0.54
CA ARG A 46 -1.12 -11.85 -0.40
C ARG A 46 -1.08 -11.16 0.97
N TRP A 47 -2.22 -10.66 1.43
CA TRP A 47 -2.35 -10.03 2.74
C TRP A 47 -2.00 -11.00 3.86
N HIS A 48 -2.49 -12.24 3.81
CA HIS A 48 -2.20 -13.23 4.84
C HIS A 48 -0.70 -13.58 4.86
N THR A 49 -0.11 -13.87 3.70
CA THR A 49 1.34 -14.13 3.59
C THR A 49 2.18 -12.96 4.12
N ALA A 50 1.81 -11.72 3.76
CA ALA A 50 2.51 -10.53 4.23
C ALA A 50 2.34 -10.31 5.74
N ASN A 51 1.13 -10.48 6.26
CA ASN A 51 0.83 -10.33 7.68
C ASN A 51 1.65 -11.31 8.53
N GLU A 52 1.69 -12.59 8.14
CA GLU A 52 2.48 -13.60 8.84
C GLU A 52 3.98 -13.31 8.75
N ALA A 53 4.48 -12.92 7.58
CA ALA A 53 5.87 -12.55 7.41
C ALA A 53 6.26 -11.30 8.24
N ILE A 54 5.42 -10.26 8.27
CA ILE A 54 5.67 -9.06 9.09
C ILE A 54 5.70 -9.43 10.57
N LYS A 55 4.72 -10.21 11.06
CA LYS A 55 4.72 -10.68 12.47
C LYS A 55 5.96 -11.49 12.82
N LYS A 56 6.45 -12.31 11.89
CA LYS A 56 7.64 -13.16 12.06
C LYS A 56 8.94 -12.36 12.08
N TYR A 57 9.11 -11.41 11.15
CA TYR A 57 10.39 -10.71 10.97
C TYR A 57 10.45 -9.33 11.63
N PHE A 58 9.31 -8.70 11.96
CA PHE A 58 9.20 -7.44 12.67
C PHE A 58 8.35 -7.59 13.95
N PRO A 59 8.72 -8.49 14.88
CA PRO A 59 7.94 -8.73 16.11
C PRO A 59 7.96 -7.53 17.08
N ASP A 60 8.93 -6.64 16.92
CA ASP A 60 9.14 -5.39 17.66
C ASP A 60 8.34 -4.20 17.09
N CYS A 61 7.61 -4.40 15.98
CA CYS A 61 6.83 -3.37 15.32
C CYS A 61 5.33 -3.66 15.41
N ARG A 62 4.51 -2.61 15.34
CA ARG A 62 3.05 -2.70 15.33
C ARG A 62 2.49 -2.46 13.94
N ILE A 63 1.60 -3.34 13.48
CA ILE A 63 0.79 -3.10 12.29
C ILE A 63 -0.41 -2.24 12.68
N ILE A 64 -0.55 -1.05 12.08
CA ILE A 64 -1.67 -0.13 12.33
C ILE A 64 -2.82 -0.35 11.34
N SER A 65 -2.52 -0.79 10.11
CA SER A 65 -3.52 -0.98 9.05
C SER A 65 -4.52 -2.10 9.36
N GLY A 66 -5.76 -1.95 8.91
CA GLY A 66 -6.82 -2.94 9.06
C GLY A 66 -6.60 -4.23 8.25
N LYS A 67 -7.32 -5.29 8.65
CA LYS A 67 -7.33 -6.60 7.96
C LYS A 67 -7.85 -6.46 6.53
N GLY A 68 -7.18 -7.12 5.58
CA GLY A 68 -7.59 -7.16 4.18
C GLY A 68 -7.24 -5.91 3.35
N SER A 69 -6.48 -4.98 3.93
CA SER A 69 -5.87 -3.86 3.19
C SER A 69 -4.91 -4.35 2.09
N THR A 70 -4.66 -3.54 1.09
CA THR A 70 -3.61 -3.77 0.08
C THR A 70 -2.23 -3.29 0.52
N ASN A 71 -2.17 -2.53 1.62
CA ASN A 71 -0.97 -1.95 2.19
C ASN A 71 -0.90 -2.20 3.71
N PHE A 72 0.31 -2.34 4.22
CA PHE A 72 0.61 -2.41 5.65
C PHE A 72 1.21 -1.09 6.10
N LEU A 73 0.58 -0.45 7.08
CA LEU A 73 1.17 0.66 7.82
C LEU A 73 1.86 0.08 9.06
N ILE A 74 3.17 0.27 9.16
CA ILE A 74 3.99 -0.27 10.23
C ILE A 74 4.49 0.88 11.09
N GLN A 75 4.34 0.71 12.41
CA GLN A 75 4.86 1.60 13.43
C GLN A 75 5.97 0.92 14.20
N THR A 76 7.06 1.64 14.36
CA THR A 76 8.23 1.24 15.12
C THR A 76 8.35 2.11 16.37
N HIS A 77 9.18 1.69 17.32
CA HIS A 77 9.47 2.48 18.51
C HIS A 77 10.52 3.58 18.24
N HIS A 78 11.27 3.50 17.15
CA HIS A 78 12.28 4.49 16.78
C HIS A 78 11.63 5.72 16.13
N GLN A 79 11.78 6.89 16.74
CA GLN A 79 11.16 8.14 16.26
C GLN A 79 12.05 8.87 15.23
N ILE A 80 12.45 8.15 14.18
CA ILE A 80 13.28 8.66 13.08
C ILE A 80 12.51 8.75 11.76
N ASP A 81 13.01 9.55 10.82
CA ASP A 81 12.48 9.61 9.45
C ASP A 81 12.87 8.35 8.69
N PHE A 82 11.89 7.48 8.45
CA PHE A 82 12.09 6.24 7.71
C PHE A 82 12.21 6.41 6.19
N SER A 83 12.22 7.65 5.67
CA SER A 83 12.62 7.90 4.27
C SER A 83 14.06 7.47 3.99
N ILE A 84 14.90 7.35 5.03
CA ILE A 84 16.25 6.80 4.95
C ILE A 84 16.29 5.33 4.52
N LEU A 85 15.21 4.55 4.72
CA LEU A 85 15.13 3.16 4.27
C LEU A 85 14.85 3.03 2.76
N GLU A 86 14.31 4.06 2.10
CA GLU A 86 13.81 3.95 0.72
C GLU A 86 14.92 3.56 -0.25
N LYS A 87 16.04 4.30 -0.24
CA LYS A 87 17.16 4.04 -1.16
C LYS A 87 17.85 2.69 -0.89
N PRO A 88 18.21 2.33 0.35
CA PRO A 88 18.83 1.03 0.64
C PRO A 88 17.92 -0.16 0.35
N ALA A 89 16.62 -0.05 0.65
CA ALA A 89 15.64 -1.08 0.32
C ALA A 89 15.52 -1.24 -1.21
N LEU A 90 15.40 -0.14 -1.94
CA LEU A 90 15.25 -0.15 -3.39
C LEU A 90 16.47 -0.76 -4.09
N ALA A 91 17.69 -0.46 -3.59
CA ALA A 91 18.92 -1.05 -4.11
C ALA A 91 18.94 -2.58 -4.01
N GLN A 92 18.16 -3.16 -3.10
CA GLN A 92 17.98 -4.62 -2.95
C GLN A 92 16.65 -5.13 -3.53
N GLY A 93 15.95 -4.30 -4.31
CA GLY A 93 14.71 -4.67 -4.99
C GLY A 93 13.46 -4.65 -4.10
N VAL A 94 13.51 -4.03 -2.92
CA VAL A 94 12.36 -3.85 -2.04
C VAL A 94 11.90 -2.39 -2.10
N VAL A 95 10.65 -2.18 -2.49
CA VAL A 95 10.03 -0.85 -2.51
C VAL A 95 9.26 -0.63 -1.22
N ILE A 96 9.51 0.50 -0.57
CA ILE A 96 8.76 0.98 0.59
C ILE A 96 8.35 2.43 0.32
N ASP A 97 7.27 2.88 0.96
CA ASP A 97 6.85 4.28 0.87
C ASP A 97 7.10 5.01 2.21
N SER A 98 7.82 6.13 2.15
CA SER A 98 7.83 7.11 3.23
C SER A 98 6.47 7.83 3.30
N LEU A 99 6.04 8.11 4.52
CA LEU A 99 4.78 8.78 4.79
C LEU A 99 4.93 10.28 5.00
N LYS A 100 6.14 10.84 4.88
CA LYS A 100 6.38 12.28 5.12
C LYS A 100 5.50 13.22 4.31
N TYR A 101 5.10 12.80 3.10
CA TYR A 101 4.21 13.57 2.21
C TYR A 101 2.71 13.38 2.51
N CYS A 102 2.37 12.46 3.41
CA CYS A 102 1.00 12.19 3.84
C CYS A 102 0.62 12.94 5.13
N TYR A 103 1.55 13.67 5.74
CA TYR A 103 1.35 14.44 6.98
C TYR A 103 1.58 15.93 6.72
N PHE A 104 0.93 16.77 7.53
CA PHE A 104 1.12 18.22 7.46
C PHE A 104 2.51 18.62 8.01
N ASP A 105 2.87 18.12 9.20
CA ASP A 105 4.26 18.13 9.67
C ASP A 105 4.90 16.77 9.36
N PRO A 106 5.98 16.72 8.54
CA PRO A 106 6.72 15.49 8.28
C PRO A 106 7.17 14.72 9.53
N LYS A 107 7.42 15.42 10.65
CA LYS A 107 7.85 14.79 11.91
C LYS A 107 6.78 13.87 12.50
N ASP A 108 5.50 14.13 12.24
CA ASP A 108 4.40 13.27 12.68
C ASP A 108 4.41 11.89 12.00
N SER A 109 5.18 11.76 10.90
CA SER A 109 5.38 10.48 10.20
C SER A 109 6.59 9.68 10.72
N HIS A 110 7.39 10.25 11.64
CA HIS A 110 8.52 9.53 12.21
C HIS A 110 8.06 8.24 12.90
N GLY A 111 8.87 7.19 12.82
CA GLY A 111 8.47 5.89 13.32
C GLY A 111 7.52 5.11 12.43
N LEU A 112 7.03 5.69 11.33
CA LEU A 112 6.05 5.07 10.43
C LEU A 112 6.63 4.81 9.04
N PHE A 113 6.32 3.65 8.49
CA PHE A 113 6.55 3.36 7.07
C PHE A 113 5.45 2.46 6.50
N ARG A 114 5.28 2.46 5.18
CA ARG A 114 4.23 1.70 4.49
C ARG A 114 4.82 0.69 3.51
N LEU A 115 4.22 -0.51 3.49
CA LEU A 115 4.51 -1.56 2.52
C LEU A 115 3.29 -1.86 1.66
N GLY A 116 3.42 -1.77 0.33
CA GLY A 116 2.39 -2.21 -0.59
C GLY A 116 2.59 -3.66 -1.03
N VAL A 117 1.53 -4.48 -0.96
CA VAL A 117 1.62 -5.92 -1.33
C VAL A 117 0.69 -6.31 -2.47
N SER A 118 -0.13 -5.39 -2.97
CA SER A 118 -1.12 -5.65 -4.03
C SER A 118 -0.51 -5.97 -5.39
N ALA A 119 0.72 -5.54 -5.68
CA ALA A 119 1.38 -5.76 -6.98
C ALA A 119 2.47 -6.85 -6.94
N ILE A 120 2.72 -7.49 -5.79
CA ILE A 120 3.85 -8.40 -5.58
C ILE A 120 3.40 -9.87 -5.76
N GLY A 121 4.21 -10.69 -6.44
CA GLY A 121 3.99 -12.14 -6.50
C GLY A 121 4.07 -12.77 -5.11
N ILE A 122 3.11 -13.62 -4.74
CA ILE A 122 2.99 -14.14 -3.36
C ILE A 122 4.28 -14.80 -2.83
N ASN A 123 5.00 -15.52 -3.70
CA ASN A 123 6.26 -16.19 -3.37
C ASN A 123 7.43 -15.22 -3.09
N LYS A 124 7.31 -13.94 -3.47
CA LYS A 124 8.33 -12.91 -3.22
C LYS A 124 8.09 -12.14 -1.92
N ILE A 125 6.89 -12.23 -1.34
CA ILE A 125 6.48 -11.43 -0.19
C ILE A 125 7.34 -11.74 1.04
N GLU A 126 7.42 -13.02 1.44
CA GLU A 126 8.19 -13.40 2.63
C GLU A 126 9.67 -13.05 2.49
N GLY A 127 10.27 -13.37 1.34
CA GLY A 127 11.67 -13.07 1.06
C GLY A 127 11.97 -11.56 1.08
N GLY A 128 11.10 -10.75 0.48
CA GLY A 128 11.24 -9.30 0.48
C GLY A 128 11.12 -8.69 1.88
N ILE A 129 10.17 -9.17 2.70
CA ILE A 129 10.02 -8.71 4.09
C ILE A 129 11.22 -9.12 4.95
N LYS A 130 11.73 -10.35 4.79
CA LYS A 130 12.94 -10.80 5.46
C LYS A 130 14.15 -9.93 5.10
N LEU A 131 14.30 -9.61 3.81
CA LEU A 131 15.38 -8.75 3.32
C LEU A 131 15.27 -7.33 3.89
N LEU A 132 14.05 -6.78 3.89
CA LEU A 132 13.76 -5.48 4.49
C LEU A 132 14.17 -5.44 5.97
N ARG A 133 13.93 -6.51 6.73
CA ARG A 133 14.33 -6.57 8.14
C ARG A 133 15.85 -6.43 8.30
N SER A 134 16.64 -7.11 7.47
CA SER A 134 18.10 -6.98 7.53
C SER A 134 18.57 -5.55 7.25
N ILE A 135 17.94 -4.86 6.29
CA ILE A 135 18.24 -3.45 5.97
C ILE A 135 17.83 -2.53 7.12
N TYR A 136 16.63 -2.76 7.68
CA TYR A 136 16.11 -2.03 8.83
C TYR A 136 17.08 -2.06 10.03
N GLU A 137 17.58 -3.26 10.39
CA GLU A 137 18.53 -3.42 11.49
C GLU A 137 19.86 -2.70 11.23
N GLN A 138 20.34 -2.67 9.99
CA GLN A 138 21.56 -1.96 9.63
C GLN A 138 21.39 -0.45 9.80
N ILE A 139 20.26 0.09 9.34
CA ILE A 139 19.98 1.53 9.44
C ILE A 139 19.83 1.97 10.90
N ILE A 140 19.11 1.19 11.70
CA ILE A 140 18.91 1.53 13.12
C ILE A 140 20.23 1.54 13.87
N LYS A 141 21.13 0.60 13.63
CA LYS A 141 22.47 0.63 14.26
C LYS A 141 23.30 1.85 13.89
N GLN A 142 23.01 2.50 12.76
CA GLN A 142 23.73 3.69 12.30
C GLN A 142 23.09 5.00 12.79
N HIS A 143 21.81 4.98 13.19
CA HIS A 143 21.01 6.19 13.46
C HIS A 143 20.25 6.17 14.80
N GLY A 144 20.36 5.10 15.58
CA GLY A 144 19.78 4.93 16.92
C GLY A 144 20.86 4.72 17.97
#